data_AF-A0A957CU01-F1
#
_entry.id   AF-A0A957CU01-F1
#
_cell.length_a   1.000
_cell.length_b   1.000
_cell.length_c   1.000
_cell.angle_alpha   90.00
_cell.angle_beta   90.00
_cell.angle_gamma   90.00
#
_symmetry.space_group_name_H-M   'P 1'
#
loop_
_entity.id
_entity.type
_entity.pdbx_description
1 polymer ?
#
loop_
_entity_poly.entity_id
_entity_poly.type
_entity_poly.pdbx_seq_one_letter_code
_entity_poly.pdbx_strand_id
1 'polypeptide(L)'
;HVHDHHTDPQDMRFMGGLREKMPITFWAFLIGGMSLSGLPFITAGFWSKDEIFADAWYLFSHDGSSLGLFVLVMLALAAFLTAFYTMRQISMTFLGKPRTPLAEHAHESNGFMTAPLIGLSFFAVFAGFAGIPDNFLGVEWGKINFFHHFVGATIEEAIAELHELHLVGHEIATLPWSWWPLIFSMTVALGGILVGYLIYGLKPLEKEQKDPLVRTLGPLHTFLNRKWYWDELYQVVFIKPVVWFSEVFVFEVVDKGVIDGILHTIARVVYTIGAGMKWFEETVFGKAVDWVKDQFLAMAREIRQLQTGKVQEYALVSGLIASALAFMIIYLINYGWYETILSWIR
;
A
#
# COMPACT_ATOMS: atom_id res chain seq x y z
N HIS A 1 -15.61 18.56 -8.47
CA HIS A 1 -16.61 17.68 -9.13
C HIS A 1 -16.08 16.25 -9.08
N VAL A 2 -16.58 15.42 -8.16
CA VAL A 2 -15.97 14.11 -7.78
C VAL A 2 -16.95 12.93 -7.94
N HIS A 3 -17.98 13.04 -8.79
CA HIS A 3 -18.97 11.96 -8.95
C HIS A 3 -19.40 11.69 -10.39
N ASP A 4 -18.47 11.76 -11.35
CA ASP A 4 -18.66 11.09 -12.63
C ASP A 4 -17.66 9.94 -12.76
N HIS A 5 -18.07 8.75 -12.33
CA HIS A 5 -17.26 7.53 -12.44
C HIS A 5 -17.25 6.95 -13.87
N HIS A 6 -17.95 7.58 -14.82
CA HIS A 6 -18.03 7.12 -16.21
C HIS A 6 -17.05 7.84 -17.15
N THR A 7 -16.59 9.04 -16.80
CA THR A 7 -15.59 9.79 -17.56
C THR A 7 -14.38 10.10 -16.68
N ASP A 8 -13.34 9.27 -16.78
CA ASP A 8 -12.05 9.59 -16.15
C ASP A 8 -11.48 10.88 -16.77
N PRO A 9 -11.35 11.99 -16.02
CA PRO A 9 -10.86 13.24 -16.56
C PRO A 9 -9.39 13.15 -17.00
N GLN A 10 -8.65 12.10 -16.64
CA GLN A 10 -7.28 11.86 -17.09
C GLN A 10 -7.21 11.15 -18.45
N ASP A 11 -8.32 10.59 -18.92
CA ASP A 11 -8.38 9.97 -20.22
C ASP A 11 -8.39 11.04 -21.32
N MET A 12 -7.31 11.04 -22.10
CA MET A 12 -7.11 11.97 -23.21
C MET A 12 -8.23 11.92 -24.25
N ARG A 13 -9.01 10.82 -24.31
CA ARG A 13 -10.19 10.69 -25.19
C ARG A 13 -11.33 11.63 -24.76
N PHE A 14 -11.39 12.05 -23.51
CA PHE A 14 -12.39 12.98 -22.99
C PHE A 14 -11.91 14.44 -22.94
N MET A 15 -10.67 14.71 -23.34
CA MET A 15 -10.08 16.06 -23.43
C MET A 15 -10.27 16.69 -24.83
N GLY A 16 -9.45 17.67 -25.19
CA GLY A 16 -9.44 18.36 -26.49
C GLY A 16 -9.65 19.86 -26.36
N GLY A 17 -9.09 20.64 -27.28
CA GLY A 17 -9.31 22.09 -27.36
C GLY A 17 -8.74 22.92 -26.19
N LEU A 18 -7.90 22.34 -25.33
CA LEU A 18 -7.38 23.01 -24.14
C LEU A 18 -6.36 24.11 -24.45
N ARG A 19 -5.79 24.19 -25.67
CA ARG A 19 -4.77 25.19 -26.02
C ARG A 19 -5.23 26.64 -25.80
N GLU A 20 -6.51 26.92 -26.02
CA GLU A 20 -7.08 28.26 -25.93
C GLU A 20 -7.50 28.61 -24.49
N LYS A 21 -7.79 27.58 -23.68
CA LYS A 21 -8.22 27.70 -22.28
C LYS A 21 -7.05 27.72 -21.30
N MET A 22 -5.98 27.01 -21.63
CA MET A 22 -4.79 26.84 -20.80
C MET A 22 -3.51 27.06 -21.62
N PRO A 23 -3.25 28.29 -22.11
CA PRO A 23 -2.12 28.57 -23.00
C PRO A 23 -0.77 28.36 -22.32
N ILE A 24 -0.62 28.66 -21.03
CA ILE A 24 0.67 28.50 -20.33
C ILE A 24 0.99 27.02 -20.20
N THR A 25 0.01 26.23 -19.74
CA THR A 25 0.16 24.78 -19.65
C THR A 25 0.41 24.16 -21.02
N PHE A 26 -0.27 24.62 -22.08
CA PHE A 26 -0.04 24.14 -23.45
C PHE A 26 1.40 24.36 -23.90
N TRP A 27 1.94 25.58 -23.78
CA TRP A 27 3.31 25.87 -24.20
C TRP A 27 4.33 25.14 -23.35
N ALA A 28 4.13 25.06 -22.04
CA ALA A 28 5.01 24.30 -21.16
C ALA A 28 5.04 22.81 -21.53
N PHE A 29 3.87 22.21 -21.77
CA PHE A 29 3.73 20.82 -22.18
C PHE A 29 4.32 20.57 -23.57
N LEU A 30 4.13 21.51 -24.52
CA LEU A 30 4.71 21.44 -25.85
C LEU A 30 6.23 21.49 -25.79
N ILE A 31 6.81 22.43 -25.04
CA ILE A 31 8.27 22.55 -24.87
C ILE A 31 8.84 21.28 -24.22
N GLY A 32 8.22 20.81 -23.14
CA GLY A 32 8.64 19.58 -22.47
C GLY A 32 8.54 18.36 -23.39
N GLY A 33 7.44 18.22 -24.13
CA GLY A 33 7.24 17.14 -25.08
C GLY A 33 8.20 17.18 -26.27
N MET A 34 8.51 18.37 -26.79
CA MET A 34 9.52 18.54 -27.85
C MET A 34 10.92 18.22 -27.33
N SER A 35 11.23 18.58 -26.08
CA SER A 35 12.51 18.20 -25.46
C SER A 35 12.61 16.70 -25.24
N LEU A 36 11.57 16.06 -24.73
CA LEU A 36 11.51 14.60 -24.61
C LEU A 36 11.61 13.90 -25.98
N SER A 37 10.99 14.46 -27.02
CA SER A 37 11.06 13.90 -28.39
C SER A 37 12.42 14.13 -29.06
N GLY A 38 13.28 14.97 -28.49
CA GLY A 38 14.58 15.31 -29.05
C GLY A 38 14.49 16.24 -30.25
N LEU A 39 13.66 17.29 -30.18
CA LEU A 39 13.54 18.25 -31.28
C LEU A 39 14.92 18.88 -31.57
N PRO A 40 15.41 18.83 -32.82
CA PRO A 40 16.78 19.20 -33.17
C PRO A 40 17.15 20.63 -32.79
N PHE A 41 18.40 20.82 -32.35
CA PHE A 41 19.10 22.08 -32.10
C PHE A 41 18.55 23.00 -30.99
N ILE A 42 17.29 22.84 -30.61
CA ILE A 42 16.59 23.77 -29.69
C ILE A 42 16.46 23.19 -28.29
N THR A 43 16.40 21.86 -28.15
CA THR A 43 15.99 21.22 -26.91
C THR A 43 17.10 20.44 -26.22
N ALA A 44 17.07 20.41 -24.89
CA ALA A 44 18.04 19.66 -24.09
C ALA A 44 18.05 18.16 -24.40
N GLY A 45 16.88 17.56 -24.64
CA GLY A 45 16.80 16.15 -24.95
C GLY A 45 17.37 15.74 -26.31
N PHE A 46 17.60 16.68 -27.23
CA PHE A 46 18.34 16.38 -28.47
C PHE A 46 19.80 16.09 -28.17
N TRP A 47 20.48 17.01 -27.47
CA TRP A 47 21.90 16.89 -27.14
C TRP A 47 22.21 15.63 -26.34
N SER A 48 21.40 15.32 -25.32
CA SER A 48 21.60 14.12 -24.51
C SER A 48 21.31 12.80 -25.25
N LYS A 49 20.42 12.82 -26.24
CA LYS A 49 20.08 11.61 -27.02
C LYS A 49 21.07 11.36 -28.14
N ASP A 50 21.54 12.42 -28.78
CA ASP A 50 22.45 12.32 -29.92
C ASP A 50 23.78 11.67 -29.55
N GLU A 51 24.29 11.94 -28.33
CA GLU A 51 25.50 11.28 -27.79
C GLU A 51 25.37 9.75 -27.80
N ILE A 52 24.25 9.21 -27.29
CA ILE A 52 24.03 7.76 -27.24
C ILE A 52 23.89 7.17 -28.67
N PHE A 53 23.28 7.91 -29.60
CA PHE A 53 23.25 7.49 -31.01
C PHE A 53 24.64 7.51 -31.65
N ALA A 54 25.47 8.49 -31.30
CA ALA A 54 26.86 8.59 -31.77
C ALA A 54 27.71 7.42 -31.25
N ASP A 55 27.57 7.07 -29.97
CA ASP A 55 28.23 5.90 -29.37
C ASP A 55 27.81 4.59 -30.05
N ALA A 56 26.50 4.37 -30.21
CA ALA A 56 25.98 3.16 -30.86
C ALA A 56 26.43 3.06 -32.33
N TRP A 57 26.49 4.19 -33.03
CA TRP A 57 27.02 4.26 -34.39
C TRP A 57 28.52 3.97 -34.45
N TYR A 58 29.30 4.47 -33.49
CA TYR A 58 30.73 4.21 -33.42
C TYR A 58 31.00 2.71 -33.24
N LEU A 59 30.34 2.06 -32.27
CA LEU A 59 30.41 0.61 -32.04
C LEU A 59 30.04 -0.20 -33.28
N PHE A 60 29.08 0.26 -34.07
CA PHE A 60 28.70 -0.41 -35.30
C PHE A 60 29.70 -0.18 -36.44
N SER A 61 30.08 1.08 -36.68
CA SER A 61 30.84 1.49 -37.86
C SER A 61 32.35 1.24 -37.75
N HIS A 62 32.90 1.35 -36.54
CA HIS A 62 34.34 1.19 -36.29
C HIS A 62 34.65 -0.22 -35.76
N ASP A 63 33.96 -0.67 -34.72
CA ASP A 63 34.23 -1.99 -34.13
C ASP A 63 33.59 -3.15 -34.89
N GLY A 64 32.70 -2.86 -35.86
CA GLY A 64 31.97 -3.86 -36.63
C GLY A 64 31.00 -4.69 -35.78
N SER A 65 30.63 -4.20 -34.59
CA SER A 65 29.82 -4.95 -33.64
C SER A 65 28.36 -5.02 -34.07
N SER A 66 27.82 -6.24 -34.20
CA SER A 66 26.39 -6.47 -34.45
C SER A 66 25.51 -5.98 -33.29
N LEU A 67 26.06 -5.91 -32.08
CA LEU A 67 25.39 -5.30 -30.92
C LEU A 67 25.22 -3.80 -31.10
N GLY A 68 26.21 -3.09 -31.67
CA GLY A 68 26.10 -1.66 -31.98
C GLY A 68 24.94 -1.38 -32.94
N LEU A 69 24.79 -2.20 -33.98
CA LEU A 69 23.65 -2.09 -34.91
C LEU A 69 22.32 -2.38 -34.22
N PHE A 70 22.25 -3.43 -33.40
CA PHE A 70 21.05 -3.77 -32.66
C PHE A 70 20.61 -2.63 -31.75
N VAL A 71 21.54 -2.07 -30.97
CA VAL A 71 21.29 -0.92 -30.09
C VAL A 71 20.83 0.29 -30.90
N LEU A 72 21.49 0.61 -32.01
CA LEU A 72 21.12 1.73 -32.88
C LEU A 72 19.68 1.60 -33.40
N VAL A 73 19.29 0.40 -33.85
CA VAL A 73 17.91 0.13 -34.32
C VAL A 73 16.91 0.26 -33.18
N MET A 74 17.23 -0.28 -32.01
CA MET A 74 16.35 -0.18 -30.83
C MET A 74 16.19 1.26 -30.35
N LEU A 75 17.27 2.05 -30.34
CA LEU A 75 17.24 3.48 -30.03
C LEU A 75 16.40 4.24 -31.05
N ALA A 76 16.54 3.93 -32.34
CA ALA A 76 15.73 4.54 -33.39
C ALA A 76 14.23 4.24 -33.20
N LEU A 77 13.88 2.97 -32.97
CA LEU A 77 12.49 2.58 -32.71
C LEU A 77 11.93 3.27 -31.46
N ALA A 78 12.70 3.30 -30.38
CA ALA A 78 12.32 3.96 -29.14
C ALA A 78 12.14 5.48 -29.33
N ALA A 79 13.05 6.15 -30.04
CA ALA A 79 12.98 7.57 -30.36
C ALA A 79 11.76 7.89 -31.22
N PHE A 80 11.51 7.11 -32.28
CA PHE A 80 10.33 7.26 -33.12
C PHE A 80 9.03 7.11 -32.32
N LEU A 81 8.91 6.03 -31.54
CA LEU A 81 7.72 5.78 -30.73
C LEU A 81 7.52 6.86 -29.67
N THR A 82 8.61 7.36 -29.07
CA THR A 82 8.59 8.46 -28.11
C THR A 82 8.02 9.73 -28.72
N ALA A 83 8.56 10.11 -29.87
CA ALA A 83 8.12 11.28 -30.58
C ALA A 83 6.66 11.15 -31.06
N PHE A 84 6.28 9.94 -31.52
CA PHE A 84 4.93 9.60 -31.93
C PHE A 84 3.91 9.70 -30.78
N TYR A 85 4.15 9.03 -29.65
CA TYR A 85 3.20 9.05 -28.54
C TYR A 85 3.12 10.44 -27.90
N THR A 86 4.22 11.18 -27.88
CA THR A 86 4.24 12.56 -27.35
C THR A 86 3.41 13.49 -28.21
N MET A 87 3.56 13.43 -29.53
CA MET A 87 2.74 14.23 -30.44
C MET A 87 1.27 13.79 -30.41
N ARG A 88 0.99 12.48 -30.31
CA ARG A 88 -0.37 11.97 -30.08
C ARG A 88 -0.96 12.58 -28.80
N GLN A 89 -0.17 12.67 -27.73
CA GLN A 89 -0.60 13.27 -26.49
C GLN A 89 -0.94 14.75 -26.63
N ILE A 90 -0.01 15.55 -27.14
CA ILE A 90 -0.21 16.99 -27.40
C ILE A 90 -1.47 17.22 -28.25
N SER A 91 -1.63 16.42 -29.32
CA SER A 91 -2.75 16.57 -30.26
C SER A 91 -4.09 16.21 -29.63
N MET A 92 -4.17 15.11 -28.88
CA MET A 92 -5.42 14.66 -28.27
C MET A 92 -5.84 15.51 -27.07
N THR A 93 -4.91 16.13 -26.35
CA THR A 93 -5.24 16.91 -25.14
C THR A 93 -5.55 18.37 -25.49
N PHE A 94 -4.74 19.01 -26.33
CA PHE A 94 -4.78 20.47 -26.53
C PHE A 94 -5.39 20.91 -27.87
N LEU A 95 -5.30 20.10 -28.92
CA LEU A 95 -5.82 20.45 -30.25
C LEU A 95 -7.28 20.00 -30.41
N GLY A 96 -7.91 20.43 -31.51
CA GLY A 96 -9.30 20.09 -31.83
C GLY A 96 -10.32 20.88 -31.00
N LYS A 97 -11.53 20.31 -30.88
CA LYS A 97 -12.62 20.88 -30.08
C LYS A 97 -12.73 20.14 -28.73
N PRO A 98 -13.18 20.81 -27.66
CA PRO A 98 -13.49 20.14 -26.39
C PRO A 98 -14.50 19.02 -26.59
N ARG A 99 -14.20 17.81 -26.10
CA ARG A 99 -15.08 16.63 -26.25
C ARG A 99 -16.02 16.40 -25.07
N THR A 100 -15.77 17.06 -23.95
CA THR A 100 -16.61 17.00 -22.75
C THR A 100 -16.88 18.39 -22.17
N PRO A 101 -17.98 18.56 -21.41
CA PRO A 101 -18.26 19.82 -20.70
C PRO A 101 -17.14 20.22 -19.72
N LEU A 102 -16.45 19.23 -19.15
CA LEU A 102 -15.28 19.44 -18.27
C LEU A 102 -14.12 20.11 -19.02
N ALA A 103 -13.82 19.67 -20.24
CA ALA A 103 -12.80 20.29 -21.08
C ALA A 103 -13.20 21.69 -21.55
N GLU A 104 -14.49 21.94 -21.78
CA GLU A 104 -15.00 23.23 -22.24
C GLU A 104 -14.90 24.34 -21.17
N HIS A 105 -15.12 23.97 -19.90
CA HIS A 105 -15.04 24.86 -18.74
C HIS A 105 -13.67 24.83 -18.05
N ALA A 106 -12.67 24.18 -18.66
CA ALA A 106 -11.31 24.17 -18.15
C ALA A 106 -10.75 25.60 -18.08
N HIS A 107 -9.95 25.86 -17.05
CA HIS A 107 -9.24 27.11 -16.86
C HIS A 107 -7.78 26.83 -16.49
N GLU A 108 -6.92 27.81 -16.71
CA GLU A 108 -5.51 27.73 -16.32
C GLU A 108 -5.36 27.51 -14.80
N SER A 109 -4.27 26.87 -14.41
CA SER A 109 -3.92 26.67 -13.01
C SER A 109 -3.46 27.98 -12.35
N ASN A 110 -3.50 28.03 -11.02
CA ASN A 110 -3.00 29.18 -10.26
C ASN A 110 -1.48 29.38 -10.48
N GLY A 111 -0.99 30.61 -10.30
CA GLY A 111 0.39 31.02 -10.47
C GLY A 111 1.42 30.15 -9.73
N PHE A 112 1.06 29.61 -8.57
CA PHE A 112 1.92 28.69 -7.82
C PHE A 112 2.20 27.36 -8.53
N MET A 113 1.32 26.92 -9.42
CA MET A 113 1.55 25.72 -10.25
C MET A 113 2.21 26.08 -11.58
N THR A 114 1.85 27.21 -12.19
CA THR A 114 2.39 27.61 -13.49
C THR A 114 3.81 28.16 -13.40
N ALA A 115 4.21 28.79 -12.29
CA ALA A 115 5.56 29.32 -12.13
C ALA A 115 6.65 28.22 -12.18
N PRO A 116 6.53 27.09 -11.45
CA PRO A 116 7.42 25.95 -11.63
C PRO A 116 7.45 25.41 -13.06
N LEU A 117 6.29 25.32 -13.72
CA LEU A 117 6.21 24.83 -15.11
C LEU A 117 6.99 25.73 -16.07
N ILE A 118 6.84 27.05 -15.98
CA ILE A 118 7.58 28.01 -16.81
C ILE A 118 9.09 27.89 -16.55
N GLY A 119 9.50 27.80 -15.28
CA GLY A 119 10.90 27.61 -14.92
C GLY A 119 11.49 26.33 -15.51
N LEU A 120 10.77 25.21 -15.43
CA LEU A 120 11.20 23.94 -16.00
C LEU A 120 11.23 23.99 -17.53
N SER A 121 10.26 24.63 -18.18
CA SER A 121 10.26 24.81 -19.64
C SER A 121 11.43 25.65 -20.12
N PHE A 122 11.85 26.67 -19.36
CA PHE A 122 13.07 27.42 -19.64
C PHE A 122 14.29 26.48 -19.65
N PHE A 123 14.48 25.67 -18.61
CA PHE A 123 15.60 24.72 -18.58
C PHE A 123 15.51 23.64 -19.67
N ALA A 124 14.32 23.17 -20.03
CA ALA A 124 14.14 22.17 -21.08
C ALA A 124 14.62 22.65 -22.47
N VAL A 125 14.62 23.96 -22.71
CA VAL A 125 15.19 24.60 -23.91
C VAL A 125 16.67 24.91 -23.70
N PHE A 126 17.01 25.60 -22.62
CA PHE A 126 18.34 26.22 -22.47
C PHE A 126 19.40 25.34 -21.81
N ALA A 127 19.05 24.39 -20.95
CA ALA A 127 20.03 23.55 -20.28
C ALA A 127 20.80 22.65 -21.27
N GLY A 128 20.20 22.37 -22.43
CA GLY A 128 20.81 21.61 -23.51
C GLY A 128 22.08 22.21 -24.09
N PHE A 129 22.20 23.55 -24.06
CA PHE A 129 23.38 24.23 -24.58
C PHE A 129 24.66 23.88 -23.80
N ALA A 130 24.53 23.39 -22.57
CA ALA A 130 25.65 22.90 -21.77
C ALA A 130 26.12 21.48 -22.16
N GLY A 131 25.43 20.81 -23.08
CA GLY A 131 25.80 19.52 -23.66
C GLY A 131 26.23 19.61 -25.13
N ILE A 132 26.53 20.80 -25.63
CA ILE A 132 26.97 20.98 -27.01
C ILE A 132 28.40 20.44 -27.15
N PRO A 133 28.67 19.55 -28.12
CA PRO A 133 30.01 19.06 -28.39
C PRO A 133 30.99 20.19 -28.72
N ASP A 134 32.21 20.10 -28.21
CA ASP A 134 33.22 21.16 -28.29
C ASP A 134 33.52 21.65 -29.72
N ASN A 135 33.35 20.76 -30.72
CA ASN A 135 33.59 21.04 -32.15
C ASN A 135 32.29 21.04 -32.99
N PHE A 136 31.19 21.55 -32.45
CA PHE A 136 29.92 21.60 -33.18
C PHE A 136 29.92 22.65 -34.32
N LEU A 137 29.54 22.24 -35.54
CA LEU A 137 29.48 23.07 -36.76
C LEU A 137 30.82 23.69 -37.23
N GLY A 138 31.96 23.15 -36.79
CA GLY A 138 33.28 23.70 -37.15
C GLY A 138 33.63 25.00 -36.41
N VAL A 139 32.88 25.33 -35.36
CA VAL A 139 33.20 26.37 -34.39
C VAL A 139 33.72 25.67 -33.13
N GLU A 140 34.87 26.05 -32.63
CA GLU A 140 35.35 25.59 -31.32
C GLU A 140 34.55 26.34 -30.25
N TRP A 141 33.53 25.68 -29.70
CA TRP A 141 32.70 26.26 -28.65
C TRP A 141 33.44 26.35 -27.30
N GLY A 142 34.66 25.80 -27.20
CA GLY A 142 35.35 25.57 -25.93
C GLY A 142 34.81 24.32 -25.25
N LYS A 143 35.39 23.93 -24.10
CA LYS A 143 34.95 22.77 -23.28
C LYS A 143 33.60 23.03 -22.60
N ILE A 144 32.57 23.33 -23.39
CA ILE A 144 31.24 23.69 -22.92
C ILE A 144 30.44 22.44 -22.53
N ASN A 145 30.82 21.25 -23.02
CA ASN A 145 30.18 19.99 -22.65
C ASN A 145 30.51 19.57 -21.19
N PHE A 146 30.05 20.38 -20.24
CA PHE A 146 30.25 20.18 -18.80
C PHE A 146 29.68 18.83 -18.36
N PHE A 147 28.57 18.39 -18.94
CA PHE A 147 27.93 17.14 -18.57
C PHE A 147 28.78 15.92 -18.92
N HIS A 148 29.30 15.87 -20.13
CA HIS A 148 30.21 14.81 -20.57
C HIS A 148 31.49 14.78 -19.72
N HIS A 149 32.06 15.95 -19.39
CA HIS A 149 33.24 16.02 -18.54
C HIS A 149 32.97 15.67 -17.07
N PHE A 150 31.83 16.07 -16.50
CA PHE A 150 31.48 15.79 -15.11
C PHE A 150 31.16 14.31 -14.89
N VAL A 151 30.30 13.73 -15.75
CA VAL A 151 29.92 12.31 -15.67
C VAL A 151 31.09 11.43 -16.10
N GLY A 152 31.80 11.81 -17.17
CA GLY A 152 33.01 11.16 -17.63
C GLY A 152 34.05 11.08 -16.52
N ALA A 153 34.42 12.19 -15.88
CA ALA A 153 35.44 12.18 -14.83
C ALA A 153 35.14 11.25 -13.63
N THR A 154 33.86 11.11 -13.24
CA THR A 154 33.47 10.20 -12.14
C THR A 154 33.51 8.72 -12.52
N ILE A 155 33.38 8.42 -13.82
CA ILE A 155 33.31 7.07 -14.36
C ILE A 155 34.68 6.66 -14.94
N GLU A 156 35.49 7.62 -15.37
CA GLU A 156 36.79 7.43 -16.02
C GLU A 156 37.80 6.80 -15.08
N GLU A 157 37.84 7.17 -13.79
CA GLU A 157 38.66 6.45 -12.79
C GLU A 157 38.22 5.00 -12.62
N ALA A 158 36.92 4.73 -12.52
CA ALA A 158 36.39 3.37 -12.35
C ALA A 158 36.54 2.51 -13.61
N ILE A 159 36.33 3.08 -14.80
CA ILE A 159 36.49 2.41 -16.09
C ILE A 159 37.96 2.23 -16.43
N ALA A 160 38.85 3.15 -16.06
CA ALA A 160 40.30 2.97 -16.21
C ALA A 160 40.78 1.77 -15.38
N GLU A 161 40.34 1.64 -14.12
CA GLU A 161 40.63 0.45 -13.30
C GLU A 161 40.08 -0.85 -13.94
N LEU A 162 38.84 -0.82 -14.45
CA LEU A 162 38.21 -1.95 -15.13
C LEU A 162 38.86 -2.32 -16.48
N HIS A 163 39.40 -1.32 -17.19
CA HIS A 163 40.12 -1.50 -18.45
C HIS A 163 41.53 -2.07 -18.19
N GLU A 164 42.24 -1.61 -17.16
CA GLU A 164 43.50 -2.25 -16.73
C GLU A 164 43.29 -3.73 -16.35
N LEU A 165 42.16 -4.05 -15.71
CA LEU A 165 41.74 -5.43 -15.42
C LEU A 165 41.26 -6.23 -16.65
N HIS A 166 41.28 -5.67 -17.86
CA HIS A 166 40.79 -6.29 -19.11
C HIS A 166 39.31 -6.74 -19.05
N LEU A 167 38.52 -6.14 -18.15
CA LEU A 167 37.10 -6.45 -17.99
C LEU A 167 36.22 -5.59 -18.92
N VAL A 168 36.74 -4.46 -19.40
CA VAL A 168 36.08 -3.53 -20.32
C VAL A 168 37.08 -3.17 -21.43
N GLY A 169 36.68 -3.29 -22.70
CA GLY A 169 37.57 -3.18 -23.86
C GLY A 169 37.54 -1.84 -24.59
N HIS A 170 37.02 -0.79 -23.96
CA HIS A 170 36.80 0.51 -24.60
C HIS A 170 37.51 1.62 -23.83
N GLU A 171 38.47 2.30 -24.47
CA GLU A 171 39.01 3.58 -24.00
C GLU A 171 37.92 4.66 -24.10
N ILE A 172 37.85 5.56 -23.12
CA ILE A 172 37.03 6.77 -23.18
C ILE A 172 37.74 7.75 -24.12
N ALA A 173 37.69 7.46 -25.42
CA ALA A 173 38.16 8.37 -26.45
C ALA A 173 37.01 9.32 -26.82
N THR A 174 37.31 10.62 -26.92
CA THR A 174 36.39 11.57 -27.54
C THR A 174 36.09 11.09 -28.96
N LEU A 175 34.84 10.66 -29.20
CA LEU A 175 34.47 10.07 -30.48
C LEU A 175 34.70 11.05 -31.63
N PRO A 176 35.17 10.58 -32.80
CA PRO A 176 35.27 11.42 -33.97
C PRO A 176 33.88 11.90 -34.38
N TRP A 177 33.74 13.21 -34.62
CA TRP A 177 32.47 13.80 -35.03
C TRP A 177 31.94 13.15 -36.32
N SER A 178 30.70 12.68 -36.28
CA SER A 178 30.01 12.09 -37.43
C SER A 178 28.65 12.75 -37.63
N TRP A 179 28.35 13.14 -38.86
CA TRP A 179 27.06 13.71 -39.23
C TRP A 179 25.96 12.65 -39.34
N TRP A 180 26.32 11.38 -39.50
CA TRP A 180 25.35 10.30 -39.73
C TRP A 180 24.42 10.03 -38.55
N PRO A 181 24.92 9.86 -37.30
CA PRO A 181 24.07 9.69 -36.12
C PRO A 181 23.09 10.85 -35.95
N LEU A 182 23.58 12.08 -36.13
CA LEU A 182 22.80 13.31 -35.99
C LEU A 182 21.65 13.39 -37.00
N ILE A 183 21.94 13.17 -38.29
CA ILE A 183 20.91 13.22 -39.33
C ILE A 183 19.90 12.09 -39.12
N PHE A 184 20.37 10.91 -38.72
CA PHE A 184 19.54 9.75 -38.48
C PHE A 184 18.60 9.96 -37.29
N SER A 185 19.14 10.37 -36.13
CA SER A 185 18.39 10.65 -34.90
C SER A 185 17.34 11.74 -35.13
N MET A 186 17.72 12.83 -35.82
CA MET A 186 16.83 13.91 -36.22
C MET A 186 15.70 13.42 -37.13
N THR A 187 16.01 12.65 -38.17
CA THR A 187 15.02 12.15 -39.12
C THR A 187 13.99 11.24 -38.44
N VAL A 188 14.46 10.38 -37.55
CA VAL A 188 13.62 9.45 -36.79
C VAL A 188 12.69 10.21 -35.83
N ALA A 189 13.22 11.17 -35.07
CA ALA A 189 12.44 11.99 -34.15
C ALA A 189 11.38 12.83 -34.89
N LEU A 190 11.80 13.57 -35.92
CA LEU A 190 10.89 14.38 -36.75
C LEU A 190 9.86 13.50 -37.47
N GLY A 191 10.25 12.30 -37.91
CA GLY A 191 9.33 11.32 -38.49
C GLY A 191 8.24 10.89 -37.53
N GLY A 192 8.58 10.60 -36.26
CA GLY A 192 7.61 10.25 -35.23
C GLY A 192 6.64 11.40 -34.91
N ILE A 193 7.17 12.62 -34.76
CA ILE A 193 6.39 13.85 -34.60
C ILE A 193 5.44 14.02 -35.79
N LEU A 194 5.96 13.92 -37.02
CA LEU A 194 5.17 14.10 -38.24
C LEU A 194 4.04 13.08 -38.32
N VAL A 195 4.33 11.78 -38.15
CA VAL A 195 3.31 10.73 -38.20
C VAL A 195 2.25 10.94 -37.11
N GLY A 196 2.65 11.31 -35.89
CA GLY A 196 1.72 11.64 -34.81
C GLY A 196 0.82 12.82 -35.17
N TYR A 197 1.38 13.88 -35.74
CA TYR A 197 0.64 15.08 -36.15
C TYR A 197 -0.28 14.82 -37.35
N LEU A 198 0.14 14.01 -38.33
CA LEU A 198 -0.70 13.63 -39.46
C LEU A 198 -1.93 12.83 -39.03
N ILE A 199 -1.78 11.94 -38.05
CA ILE A 199 -2.88 11.09 -37.57
C ILE A 199 -3.81 11.85 -36.61
N TYR A 200 -3.25 12.59 -35.64
CA TYR A 200 -4.03 13.19 -34.54
C TYR A 200 -4.15 14.71 -34.60
N GLY A 201 -3.21 15.41 -35.24
CA GLY A 201 -3.17 16.87 -35.31
C GLY A 201 -4.00 17.43 -36.48
N LEU A 202 -3.82 16.89 -37.69
CA LEU A 202 -4.56 17.32 -38.89
C LEU A 202 -6.04 16.94 -38.84
N LYS A 203 -6.34 15.78 -38.24
CA LYS A 203 -7.71 15.30 -38.01
C LYS A 203 -7.90 15.03 -36.53
N PRO A 204 -8.14 16.10 -35.72
CA PRO A 204 -8.36 15.95 -34.30
C PRO A 204 -9.51 14.99 -34.02
N LEU A 205 -9.34 14.16 -33.00
CA LEU A 205 -10.36 13.18 -32.60
C LEU A 205 -11.67 13.89 -32.24
N GLU A 206 -12.78 13.46 -32.82
CA GLU A 206 -14.12 13.95 -32.51
C GLU A 206 -14.71 13.24 -31.29
N LYS A 207 -15.78 13.81 -30.71
CA LYS A 207 -16.48 13.22 -29.57
C LYS A 207 -16.99 11.81 -29.94
N GLU A 208 -16.75 10.83 -29.05
CA GLU A 208 -17.14 9.41 -29.21
C GLU A 208 -16.48 8.66 -30.38
N GLN A 209 -15.54 9.28 -31.09
CA GLN A 209 -14.77 8.61 -32.14
C GLN A 209 -13.79 7.60 -31.53
N LYS A 210 -13.73 6.39 -32.09
CA LYS A 210 -12.72 5.39 -31.73
C LYS A 210 -11.35 5.84 -32.21
N ASP A 211 -10.31 5.49 -31.44
CA ASP A 211 -8.92 5.79 -31.79
C ASP A 211 -8.59 5.26 -33.21
N PRO A 212 -8.05 6.10 -34.12
CA PRO A 212 -7.72 5.71 -35.49
C PRO A 212 -6.81 4.47 -35.58
N LEU A 213 -5.94 4.26 -34.59
CA LEU A 213 -5.00 3.14 -34.56
C LEU A 213 -5.68 1.80 -34.33
N VAL A 214 -6.88 1.78 -33.75
CA VAL A 214 -7.65 0.54 -33.55
C VAL A 214 -7.92 -0.16 -34.88
N ARG A 215 -8.25 0.62 -35.92
CA ARG A 215 -8.53 0.08 -37.26
C ARG A 215 -7.27 -0.45 -37.94
N THR A 216 -6.14 0.23 -37.76
CA THR A 216 -4.88 -0.12 -38.43
C THR A 216 -4.14 -1.27 -37.75
N LEU A 217 -4.09 -1.28 -36.42
CA LEU A 217 -3.32 -2.25 -35.64
C LEU A 217 -4.15 -3.47 -35.20
N GLY A 218 -5.48 -3.37 -35.17
CA GLY A 218 -6.37 -4.50 -34.88
C GLY A 218 -6.03 -5.22 -33.56
N PRO A 219 -5.76 -6.55 -33.57
CA PRO A 219 -5.41 -7.30 -32.36
C PRO A 219 -4.18 -6.78 -31.62
N LEU A 220 -3.19 -6.23 -32.35
CA LEU A 220 -1.99 -5.67 -31.76
C LEU A 220 -2.32 -4.44 -30.91
N HIS A 221 -3.30 -3.62 -31.32
CA HIS A 221 -3.79 -2.51 -30.49
C HIS A 221 -4.30 -3.03 -29.15
N THR A 222 -5.13 -4.07 -29.15
CA THR A 222 -5.70 -4.64 -27.92
C THR A 222 -4.61 -5.18 -26.99
N PHE A 223 -3.59 -5.85 -27.53
CA PHE A 223 -2.45 -6.34 -26.76
C PHE A 223 -1.66 -5.19 -26.11
N LEU A 224 -1.30 -4.16 -26.89
CA LEU A 224 -0.57 -3.00 -26.37
C LEU A 224 -1.40 -2.19 -25.36
N ASN A 225 -2.70 -2.02 -25.62
CA ASN A 225 -3.63 -1.30 -24.75
C ASN A 225 -3.86 -2.03 -23.41
N ARG A 226 -3.73 -3.35 -23.38
CA ARG A 226 -3.75 -4.16 -22.15
C ARG A 226 -2.36 -4.32 -21.52
N LYS A 227 -1.42 -3.40 -21.79
CA LYS A 227 -0.05 -3.41 -21.21
C LYS A 227 0.65 -4.76 -21.37
N TRP A 228 0.41 -5.43 -22.51
CA TRP A 228 1.00 -6.73 -22.84
C TRP A 228 0.53 -7.88 -21.94
N TYR A 229 -0.59 -7.70 -21.25
CA TYR A 229 -1.15 -8.63 -20.26
C TYR A 229 -0.22 -8.93 -19.07
N TRP A 230 0.74 -8.04 -18.80
CA TRP A 230 1.65 -8.19 -17.66
C TRP A 230 0.91 -8.13 -16.32
N ASP A 231 -0.10 -7.28 -16.21
CA ASP A 231 -0.92 -7.15 -15.00
C ASP A 231 -1.68 -8.46 -14.73
N GLU A 232 -2.33 -9.03 -15.76
CA GLU A 232 -3.04 -10.31 -15.66
C GLU A 232 -2.10 -11.49 -15.37
N LEU A 233 -0.92 -11.52 -16.02
CA LEU A 233 0.10 -12.52 -15.76
C LEU A 233 0.58 -12.45 -14.31
N TYR A 234 0.89 -11.25 -13.81
CA TYR A 234 1.33 -11.05 -12.43
C TYR A 234 0.24 -11.44 -11.43
N GLN A 235 -1.01 -11.08 -11.72
CA GLN A 235 -2.17 -11.47 -10.92
C GLN A 235 -2.30 -12.99 -10.79
N VAL A 236 -2.08 -13.73 -11.88
CA VAL A 236 -2.22 -15.19 -11.90
C VAL A 236 -1.02 -15.90 -11.31
N VAL A 237 0.19 -15.42 -11.59
CA VAL A 237 1.44 -16.09 -11.19
C VAL A 237 1.81 -15.80 -9.75
N PHE A 238 1.61 -14.56 -9.27
CA PHE A 238 2.06 -14.15 -7.94
C PHE A 238 0.90 -13.90 -6.99
N ILE A 239 -0.08 -13.10 -7.39
CA ILE A 239 -1.11 -12.63 -6.45
C ILE A 239 -2.07 -13.76 -6.05
N LYS A 240 -2.68 -14.45 -7.02
CA LYS A 240 -3.65 -15.52 -6.73
C LYS A 240 -3.06 -16.65 -5.87
N PRO A 241 -1.85 -17.17 -6.13
CA PRO A 241 -1.25 -18.19 -5.28
C PRO A 241 -0.98 -17.71 -3.85
N VAL A 242 -0.52 -16.47 -3.68
CA VAL A 242 -0.26 -15.90 -2.35
C VAL A 242 -1.56 -15.69 -1.58
N VAL A 243 -2.60 -15.15 -2.23
CA VAL A 243 -3.92 -15.00 -1.61
C VAL A 243 -4.51 -16.35 -1.24
N TRP A 244 -4.46 -17.32 -2.16
CA TRP A 244 -4.92 -18.68 -1.90
C TRP A 244 -4.17 -19.31 -0.71
N PHE A 245 -2.85 -19.15 -0.64
CA PHE A 245 -2.06 -19.65 0.49
C PHE A 245 -2.48 -18.98 1.80
N SER A 246 -2.71 -17.66 1.79
CA SER A 246 -3.19 -16.94 2.97
C SER A 246 -4.57 -17.41 3.42
N GLU A 247 -5.52 -17.56 2.50
CA GLU A 247 -6.89 -17.96 2.81
C GLU A 247 -6.95 -19.42 3.29
N VAL A 248 -6.31 -20.35 2.57
CA VAL A 248 -6.40 -21.77 2.87
C VAL A 248 -5.46 -22.17 4.00
N PHE A 249 -4.18 -21.81 3.93
CA PHE A 249 -3.22 -22.28 4.92
C PHE A 249 -3.24 -21.43 6.19
N VAL A 250 -3.12 -20.11 6.06
CA VAL A 250 -3.02 -19.25 7.25
C VAL A 250 -4.37 -19.14 7.96
N PHE A 251 -5.44 -18.88 7.24
CA PHE A 251 -6.74 -18.66 7.88
C PHE A 251 -7.50 -19.96 8.17
N GLU A 252 -7.72 -20.84 7.19
CA GLU A 252 -8.51 -22.05 7.45
C GLU A 252 -7.76 -23.10 8.28
N VAL A 253 -6.51 -23.39 7.95
CA VAL A 253 -5.75 -24.44 8.66
C VAL A 253 -5.20 -23.92 10.00
N VAL A 254 -4.48 -22.80 10.01
CA VAL A 254 -3.83 -22.34 11.25
C VAL A 254 -4.84 -21.69 12.19
N ASP A 255 -5.57 -20.67 11.75
CA ASP A 255 -6.48 -19.92 12.65
C ASP A 255 -7.69 -20.76 13.07
N LYS A 256 -8.55 -21.14 12.12
CA LYS A 256 -9.77 -21.91 12.42
C LYS A 256 -9.51 -23.37 12.81
N GLY A 257 -8.45 -23.98 12.29
CA GLY A 257 -8.11 -25.36 12.61
C GLY A 257 -7.37 -25.48 13.93
N VAL A 258 -6.17 -24.90 13.99
CA VAL A 258 -5.25 -25.08 15.12
C VAL A 258 -5.60 -24.16 16.29
N ILE A 259 -5.71 -22.84 16.07
CA ILE A 259 -5.88 -21.87 17.15
C ILE A 259 -7.26 -22.06 17.81
N ASP A 260 -8.34 -22.04 17.02
CA ASP A 260 -9.69 -22.27 17.53
C ASP A 260 -9.85 -23.67 18.14
N GLY A 261 -9.19 -24.69 17.57
CA GLY A 261 -9.18 -26.04 18.11
C GLY A 261 -8.57 -26.10 19.52
N ILE A 262 -7.45 -25.42 19.73
CA ILE A 262 -6.79 -25.29 21.03
C ILE A 262 -7.70 -24.54 22.02
N LEU A 263 -8.25 -23.39 21.61
CA LEU A 263 -9.12 -22.58 22.46
C LEU A 263 -10.37 -23.34 22.93
N HIS A 264 -11.05 -24.04 22.02
CA HIS A 264 -12.21 -24.87 22.38
C HIS A 264 -11.85 -26.02 23.30
N THR A 265 -10.66 -26.62 23.13
CA THR A 265 -10.18 -27.69 24.01
C THR A 265 -9.91 -27.16 25.42
N ILE A 266 -9.23 -26.02 25.55
CA ILE A 266 -9.01 -25.35 26.84
C ILE A 266 -10.35 -25.02 27.50
N ALA A 267 -11.28 -24.41 26.76
CA ALA A 267 -12.60 -24.09 27.27
C ALA A 267 -13.32 -25.34 27.79
N ARG A 268 -13.32 -26.44 27.04
CA ARG A 268 -13.95 -27.71 27.45
C ARG A 268 -13.33 -28.27 28.72
N VAL A 269 -12.00 -28.21 28.86
CA VAL A 269 -11.31 -28.64 30.09
C VAL A 269 -11.74 -27.77 31.27
N VAL A 270 -11.72 -26.45 31.12
CA VAL A 270 -12.13 -25.51 32.18
C VAL A 270 -13.58 -25.73 32.60
N TYR A 271 -14.51 -25.88 31.64
CA TYR A 271 -15.91 -26.17 31.94
C TYR A 271 -16.10 -27.52 32.63
N THR A 272 -15.33 -28.54 32.24
CA THR A 272 -15.40 -29.87 32.88
C THR A 272 -14.90 -29.80 34.33
N ILE A 273 -13.81 -29.08 34.58
CA ILE A 273 -13.30 -28.85 35.95
C ILE A 273 -14.33 -28.07 36.76
N GLY A 274 -14.88 -26.99 36.21
CA GLY A 274 -15.92 -26.19 36.88
C GLY A 274 -17.18 -26.99 37.22
N ALA A 275 -17.63 -27.86 36.31
CA ALA A 275 -18.73 -28.78 36.56
C ALA A 275 -18.40 -29.78 37.68
N GLY A 276 -17.17 -30.30 37.70
CA GLY A 276 -16.67 -31.17 38.76
C GLY A 276 -16.62 -30.46 40.13
N MET A 277 -16.13 -29.22 40.18
CA MET A 277 -16.13 -28.40 41.39
C MET A 277 -17.55 -28.13 41.88
N LYS A 278 -18.47 -27.77 41.00
CA LYS A 278 -19.88 -27.54 41.35
C LYS A 278 -20.51 -28.81 41.92
N TRP A 279 -20.31 -29.95 41.26
CA TRP A 279 -20.77 -31.24 41.76
C TRP A 279 -20.21 -31.56 43.16
N PHE A 280 -18.91 -31.29 43.37
CA PHE A 280 -18.27 -31.48 44.67
C PHE A 280 -18.85 -30.54 45.74
N GLU A 281 -19.10 -29.28 45.40
CA GLU A 281 -19.72 -28.30 46.29
C GLU A 281 -21.12 -28.74 46.71
N GLU A 282 -22.00 -29.06 45.76
CA GLU A 282 -23.36 -29.49 46.06
C GLU A 282 -23.39 -30.82 46.83
N THR A 283 -22.49 -31.76 46.49
CA THR A 283 -22.51 -33.11 47.08
C THR A 283 -21.84 -33.16 48.44
N VAL A 284 -20.68 -32.54 48.61
CA VAL A 284 -19.90 -32.63 49.85
C VAL A 284 -20.32 -31.52 50.80
N PHE A 285 -20.18 -30.26 50.39
CA PHE A 285 -20.52 -29.13 51.25
C PHE A 285 -22.02 -29.00 51.43
N GLY A 286 -22.80 -29.05 50.36
CA GLY A 286 -24.26 -28.93 50.40
C GLY A 286 -24.89 -29.99 51.30
N LYS A 287 -24.61 -31.27 51.05
CA LYS A 287 -25.14 -32.36 51.90
C LYS A 287 -24.62 -32.30 53.33
N ALA A 288 -23.36 -31.93 53.56
CA ALA A 288 -22.84 -31.79 54.93
C ALA A 288 -23.56 -30.69 55.70
N VAL A 289 -23.77 -29.52 55.07
CA VAL A 289 -24.51 -28.39 55.67
C VAL A 289 -25.96 -28.77 55.92
N ASP A 290 -26.62 -29.41 54.96
CA ASP A 290 -28.00 -29.88 55.13
C ASP A 290 -28.12 -30.91 56.25
N TRP A 291 -27.17 -31.86 56.33
CA TRP A 291 -27.12 -32.81 57.44
C TRP A 291 -26.98 -32.11 58.79
N VAL A 292 -26.07 -31.13 58.91
CA VAL A 292 -25.92 -30.32 60.14
C VAL A 292 -27.21 -29.59 60.47
N LYS A 293 -27.82 -28.90 59.49
CA LYS A 293 -29.09 -28.19 59.65
C LYS A 293 -30.19 -29.13 60.14
N ASP A 294 -30.31 -30.32 59.56
CA ASP A 294 -31.34 -31.31 59.93
C ASP A 294 -31.15 -31.83 61.36
N GLN A 295 -29.90 -32.00 61.82
CA GLN A 295 -29.61 -32.32 63.22
C GLN A 295 -30.06 -31.20 64.17
N PHE A 296 -29.74 -29.94 63.85
CA PHE A 296 -30.20 -28.79 64.65
C PHE A 296 -31.72 -28.66 64.68
N LEU A 297 -32.40 -28.86 63.55
CA LEU A 297 -33.87 -28.83 63.47
C LEU A 297 -34.52 -30.00 64.20
N ALA A 298 -33.91 -31.18 64.20
CA ALA A 298 -34.36 -32.32 65.00
C ALA A 298 -34.29 -31.99 66.50
N MET A 299 -33.14 -31.51 66.97
CA MET A 299 -32.95 -31.10 68.38
C MET A 299 -33.93 -29.98 68.78
N ALA A 300 -34.12 -28.97 67.93
CA ALA A 300 -35.07 -27.89 68.19
C ALA A 300 -36.52 -28.38 68.27
N ARG A 301 -36.90 -29.36 67.44
CA ARG A 301 -38.24 -29.98 67.49
C ARG A 301 -38.46 -30.74 68.80
N GLU A 302 -37.45 -31.46 69.29
CA GLU A 302 -37.51 -32.15 70.59
C GLU A 302 -37.62 -31.14 71.74
N ILE A 303 -36.80 -30.10 71.76
CA ILE A 303 -36.87 -29.04 72.78
C ILE A 303 -38.22 -28.32 72.75
N ARG A 304 -38.79 -28.09 71.56
CA ARG A 304 -40.11 -27.46 71.42
C ARG A 304 -41.23 -28.27 72.08
N GLN A 305 -41.12 -29.60 72.13
CA GLN A 305 -42.12 -30.44 72.80
C GLN A 305 -42.13 -30.26 74.33
N LEU A 306 -41.05 -29.77 74.93
CA LEU A 306 -41.02 -29.38 76.35
C LEU A 306 -41.90 -28.15 76.64
N GLN A 307 -42.25 -27.38 75.61
CA GLN A 307 -43.12 -26.22 75.73
C GLN A 307 -44.54 -26.56 75.26
N THR A 308 -45.36 -27.06 76.18
CA THR A 308 -46.71 -27.56 75.88
C THR A 308 -47.79 -26.48 75.79
N GLY A 309 -47.46 -25.23 76.14
CA GLY A 309 -48.39 -24.09 76.07
C GLY A 309 -49.50 -24.10 77.13
N LYS A 310 -49.58 -25.14 77.97
CA LYS A 310 -50.55 -25.24 79.06
C LYS A 310 -49.94 -24.69 80.34
N VAL A 311 -50.43 -23.53 80.79
CA VAL A 311 -49.95 -22.85 82.02
C VAL A 311 -49.96 -23.78 83.25
N GLN A 312 -50.90 -24.72 83.30
CA GLN A 312 -51.01 -25.72 84.36
C GLN A 312 -49.79 -26.65 84.45
N GLU A 313 -49.26 -27.12 83.32
CA GLU A 313 -48.09 -28.00 83.29
C GLU A 313 -46.83 -27.23 83.70
N TYR A 314 -46.69 -25.97 83.27
CA TYR A 314 -45.60 -25.10 83.73
C TYR A 314 -45.67 -24.79 85.22
N ALA A 315 -46.87 -24.54 85.77
CA ALA A 315 -47.07 -24.33 87.21
C ALA A 315 -46.74 -25.59 88.02
N LEU A 316 -47.06 -26.77 87.49
CA LEU A 316 -46.78 -28.06 88.13
C LEU A 316 -45.27 -28.38 88.11
N VAL A 317 -44.61 -28.18 86.97
CA VAL A 317 -43.15 -28.36 86.83
C VAL A 317 -42.39 -27.34 87.67
N SER A 318 -42.76 -26.06 87.63
CA SER A 318 -42.13 -25.03 88.47
C SER A 318 -42.39 -25.26 89.96
N GLY A 319 -43.58 -25.72 90.35
CA GLY A 319 -43.89 -26.11 91.72
C GLY A 319 -43.08 -27.32 92.21
N LEU A 320 -42.91 -28.35 91.37
CA LEU A 320 -42.04 -29.50 91.65
C LEU A 320 -40.57 -29.07 91.80
N ILE A 321 -40.07 -28.22 90.91
CA ILE A 321 -38.71 -27.67 90.99
C ILE A 321 -38.54 -26.86 92.27
N ALA A 322 -39.47 -25.96 92.60
CA ALA A 322 -39.43 -25.15 93.81
C ALA A 322 -39.50 -26.03 95.08
N SER A 323 -40.32 -27.07 95.07
CA SER A 323 -40.43 -28.03 96.19
C SER A 323 -39.17 -28.88 96.34
N ALA A 324 -38.59 -29.36 95.24
CA ALA A 324 -37.35 -30.12 95.23
C ALA A 324 -36.16 -29.25 95.68
N LEU A 325 -36.09 -27.99 95.24
CA LEU A 325 -35.10 -27.01 95.71
C LEU A 325 -35.28 -26.71 97.19
N ALA A 326 -36.51 -26.47 97.65
CA ALA A 326 -36.79 -26.26 99.07
C ALA A 326 -36.40 -27.48 99.90
N PHE A 327 -36.73 -28.69 99.45
CA PHE A 327 -36.30 -29.93 100.10
C PHE A 327 -34.78 -30.10 100.09
N MET A 328 -34.10 -29.82 98.97
CA MET A 328 -32.64 -29.86 98.85
C MET A 328 -31.97 -28.86 99.81
N ILE A 329 -32.49 -27.63 99.88
CA ILE A 329 -32.01 -26.60 100.82
C ILE A 329 -32.21 -27.07 102.26
N ILE A 330 -33.41 -27.55 102.61
CA ILE A 330 -33.71 -28.07 103.95
C ILE A 330 -32.81 -29.26 104.28
N TYR A 331 -32.61 -30.19 103.35
CA TYR A 331 -31.74 -31.36 103.52
C TYR A 331 -30.28 -30.94 103.73
N LEU A 332 -29.76 -30.01 102.93
CA LEU A 332 -28.41 -29.46 103.07
C LEU A 332 -28.23 -28.77 104.44
N ILE A 333 -29.20 -27.96 104.87
CA ILE A 333 -29.19 -27.32 106.20
C ILE A 333 -29.17 -28.38 107.32
N ASN A 334 -30.00 -29.42 107.21
CA ASN A 334 -30.14 -30.46 108.23
C ASN A 334 -28.93 -31.42 108.32
N TYR A 335 -28.20 -31.60 107.22
CA TYR A 335 -26.94 -32.36 107.16
C TYR A 335 -25.68 -31.51 107.41
N GLY A 336 -25.82 -30.30 107.96
CA GLY A 336 -24.71 -29.49 108.46
C GLY A 336 -24.03 -28.56 107.45
N TRP A 337 -24.61 -28.34 106.26
CA TRP A 337 -24.05 -27.44 105.24
C TRP A 337 -24.42 -25.96 105.44
N TYR A 338 -25.16 -25.62 106.49
CA TYR A 338 -25.66 -24.27 106.75
C TYR A 338 -24.55 -23.20 106.81
N GLU A 339 -23.48 -23.48 107.56
CA GLU A 339 -22.33 -22.57 107.71
C GLU A 339 -21.55 -22.38 106.39
N THR A 340 -21.45 -23.44 105.58
CA THR A 340 -20.78 -23.39 104.27
C THR A 340 -21.56 -22.52 103.28
N ILE A 341 -22.90 -22.67 103.24
CA ILE A 341 -23.76 -21.86 102.36
C ILE A 341 -23.72 -20.37 102.75
N LEU A 342 -23.70 -20.05 104.05
CA LEU A 342 -23.57 -18.67 104.55
C LEU A 342 -22.26 -17.99 104.18
N SER A 343 -21.17 -18.77 104.01
CA SER A 343 -19.88 -18.25 103.56
C SER A 343 -19.78 -17.95 102.07
N TRP A 344 -20.70 -18.50 101.25
CA TRP A 344 -20.79 -18.21 99.80
C TRP A 344 -21.68 -17.00 99.48
N ILE A 345 -22.60 -16.65 100.40
CA ILE A 345 -23.56 -15.54 100.22
C ILE A 345 -23.00 -14.21 100.76
N ARG A 346 -22.04 -14.25 101.69
CA ARG A 346 -21.21 -13.10 102.09
C ARG A 346 -20.05 -12.92 101.10
#